data_AF-A0A7R9DRD5-F1
#
_entry.id   AF-A0A7R9DRD5-F1
#
_cell.length_a   1.000
_cell.length_b   1.000
_cell.length_c   1.000
_cell.angle_alpha   90.00
_cell.angle_beta   90.00
_cell.angle_gamma   90.00
#
_symmetry.space_group_name_H-M   'P 1'
#
loop_
_entity.id
_entity.type
_entity.pdbx_description
1 polymer ?
#
loop_
_entity_poly.entity_id
_entity_poly.type
_entity_poly.pdbx_seq_one_letter_code
_entity_poly.pdbx_strand_id
1 'polypeptide(L)'
;MEGYVIEVLPNEIIEKIIGCNVLSHYDVINFGLTCSKFRSLVNNSNRVWKCKFNKRWPQLLKLYNPKQVYNWLAEFQLRVNKGALVRQYVASMSSKMYHLEEIQDSSLAEMEAMMNDHERSYHFIMDELINKGNPLRNSDLTEVYYAEKLVCCLKKQQLKKFWNNFKQIPPEEQLLEKGAVFVAKWIQSSMAVSPVLVSRQLDLLAGAVREVLRSRHPFHSIFSTSLDLVEQWKQKALTDNQFGPSECQQVLVALGEVIFNHNGFYTDNNMHYNVDNACINM
;
A
#
# COMPACT_ATOMS: atom_id res chain seq x y z
N MET A 1 -16.63 -24.56 49.91
CA MET A 1 -15.81 -23.84 48.92
C MET A 1 -16.60 -22.61 48.52
N GLU A 2 -16.32 -21.45 49.14
CA GLU A 2 -16.87 -20.19 48.67
C GLU A 2 -16.25 -19.91 47.30
N GLY A 3 -17.04 -20.09 46.24
CA GLY A 3 -16.61 -19.75 44.90
C GLY A 3 -16.49 -18.24 44.79
N TYR A 4 -15.27 -17.73 44.61
CA TYR A 4 -15.07 -16.33 44.27
C TYR A 4 -15.81 -16.03 42.96
N VAL A 5 -16.87 -15.23 43.04
CA VAL A 5 -17.67 -14.82 41.88
C VAL A 5 -16.89 -13.75 41.12
N ILE A 6 -16.76 -13.90 39.80
CA ILE A 6 -16.06 -12.97 38.91
C ILE A 6 -16.55 -11.50 39.05
N GLU A 7 -17.79 -11.32 39.49
CA GLU A 7 -18.41 -10.02 39.77
C GLU A 7 -17.73 -9.25 40.91
N VAL A 8 -17.04 -9.92 41.82
CA VAL A 8 -16.32 -9.29 42.94
C VAL A 8 -14.95 -8.76 42.50
N LEU A 9 -14.46 -9.16 41.32
CA LEU A 9 -13.18 -8.68 40.80
C LEU A 9 -13.26 -7.18 40.42
N PRO A 10 -12.16 -6.43 40.61
CA PRO A 10 -12.01 -5.09 40.05
C PRO A 10 -12.12 -5.10 38.53
N ASN A 11 -12.67 -4.02 37.97
CA ASN A 11 -12.90 -3.90 36.53
C ASN A 11 -11.58 -4.05 35.74
N GLU A 12 -10.46 -3.55 36.27
CA GLU A 12 -9.14 -3.59 35.63
C GLU A 12 -8.64 -5.03 35.44
N ILE A 13 -8.99 -5.92 36.39
CA ILE A 13 -8.65 -7.35 36.34
C ILE A 13 -9.55 -8.05 35.32
N ILE A 14 -10.85 -7.78 35.36
CA ILE A 14 -11.81 -8.32 34.38
C ILE A 14 -11.41 -7.92 32.96
N GLU A 15 -11.07 -6.65 32.73
CA GLU A 15 -10.56 -6.14 31.46
C GLU A 15 -9.28 -6.86 30.99
N LYS A 16 -8.34 -7.16 31.92
CA LYS A 16 -7.12 -7.90 31.59
C LYS A 16 -7.44 -9.34 31.18
N ILE A 17 -8.40 -9.97 31.85
CA ILE A 17 -8.88 -11.32 31.52
C ILE A 17 -9.54 -11.31 30.15
N ILE A 18 -10.56 -10.47 29.93
CA ILE A 18 -11.29 -10.45 28.65
C ILE A 18 -10.44 -9.93 27.49
N GLY A 19 -9.46 -9.08 27.77
CA GLY A 19 -8.48 -8.56 26.81
C GLY A 19 -7.44 -9.58 26.36
N CYS A 20 -7.31 -10.73 27.03
CA CYS A 20 -6.29 -11.73 26.72
C CYS A 20 -6.40 -12.28 25.28
N ASN A 21 -5.30 -12.85 24.79
CA ASN A 21 -5.23 -13.39 23.43
C ASN A 21 -5.97 -14.72 23.25
N VAL A 22 -6.37 -15.40 24.34
CA VAL A 22 -7.14 -16.65 24.24
C VAL A 22 -8.57 -16.34 23.79
N LEU A 23 -9.19 -15.34 24.41
CA LEU A 23 -10.58 -14.97 24.12
C LEU A 23 -10.72 -14.23 22.78
N SER A 24 -11.75 -14.58 22.03
CA SER A 24 -12.18 -13.89 20.82
C SER A 24 -13.01 -12.64 21.16
N HIS A 25 -13.38 -11.88 20.13
CA HIS A 25 -14.31 -10.76 20.28
C HIS A 25 -15.75 -11.24 20.54
N TYR A 26 -16.14 -12.44 20.08
CA TYR A 26 -17.43 -13.04 20.41
C TYR A 26 -17.54 -13.30 21.91
N ASP A 27 -16.48 -13.82 22.53
CA ASP A 27 -16.45 -14.07 23.97
C ASP A 27 -16.61 -12.77 24.77
N VAL A 28 -15.98 -11.68 24.33
CA VAL A 28 -16.13 -10.35 24.93
C VAL A 28 -17.57 -9.85 24.83
N ILE A 29 -18.20 -9.99 23.66
CA ILE A 29 -19.60 -9.58 23.46
C ILE A 29 -20.53 -10.42 24.33
N ASN A 30 -20.38 -11.75 24.31
CA ASN A 30 -21.19 -12.67 25.12
C ASN A 30 -21.02 -12.40 26.62
N PHE A 31 -19.81 -12.10 27.07
CA PHE A 31 -19.54 -11.67 28.45
C PHE A 31 -20.28 -10.37 28.80
N GLY A 32 -20.33 -9.40 27.89
CA GLY A 32 -21.11 -8.17 28.06
C GLY A 32 -22.62 -8.39 28.06
N LEU A 33 -23.12 -9.52 27.55
CA LEU A 33 -24.54 -9.84 27.55
C LEU A 33 -25.03 -10.42 28.88
N THR A 34 -24.14 -10.87 29.77
CA THR A 34 -24.55 -11.58 31.00
C THR A 34 -25.16 -10.66 32.05
N CYS A 35 -24.63 -9.44 32.24
CA CYS A 35 -25.17 -8.48 33.21
C CYS A 35 -24.85 -7.02 32.85
N SER A 36 -25.54 -6.07 33.49
CA SER A 36 -25.38 -4.63 33.23
C SER A 36 -23.98 -4.10 33.57
N LYS A 37 -23.36 -4.61 34.66
CA LYS A 37 -21.98 -4.27 35.03
C LYS A 37 -21.01 -4.64 33.90
N PHE A 38 -21.08 -5.87 33.38
CA PHE A 38 -20.18 -6.32 32.33
C PHE A 38 -20.50 -5.71 30.99
N ARG A 39 -21.78 -5.46 30.68
CA ARG A 39 -22.17 -4.67 29.50
C ARG A 39 -21.51 -3.30 29.50
N SER A 40 -21.59 -2.59 30.63
CA SER A 40 -20.96 -1.28 30.79
C SER A 40 -19.44 -1.38 30.66
N LEU A 41 -18.81 -2.36 31.31
CA LEU A 41 -17.37 -2.58 31.22
C LEU A 41 -16.93 -2.85 29.77
N VAL A 42 -17.60 -3.75 29.06
CA VAL A 42 -17.29 -4.09 27.67
C VAL A 42 -17.47 -2.89 26.75
N ASN A 43 -18.55 -2.12 26.89
CA ASN A 43 -18.81 -0.97 26.02
C ASN A 43 -17.83 0.18 26.25
N ASN A 44 -17.33 0.34 27.48
CA ASN A 44 -16.46 1.46 27.85
C ASN A 44 -14.96 1.12 27.84
N SER A 45 -14.59 -0.17 27.75
CA SER A 45 -13.19 -0.58 27.81
C SER A 45 -12.46 -0.40 26.48
N ASN A 46 -11.89 0.79 26.30
CA ASN A 46 -11.09 1.11 25.11
C ASN A 46 -9.87 0.19 24.95
N ARG A 47 -9.29 -0.24 26.07
CA ARG A 47 -8.13 -1.16 26.10
C ARG A 47 -8.49 -2.52 25.50
N VAL A 48 -9.61 -3.09 25.91
CA VAL A 48 -10.07 -4.41 25.43
C VAL A 48 -10.29 -4.37 23.93
N TRP A 49 -11.00 -3.36 23.42
CA TRP A 49 -11.26 -3.26 21.99
C TRP A 49 -10.01 -2.98 21.16
N LYS A 50 -9.05 -2.20 21.66
CA LYS A 50 -7.74 -2.06 21.01
C LYS A 50 -7.00 -3.40 20.91
N CYS A 51 -6.98 -4.18 21.99
CA CYS A 51 -6.37 -5.51 22.00
C CYS A 51 -7.06 -6.45 21.00
N LYS A 52 -8.40 -6.46 20.95
CA LYS A 52 -9.15 -7.30 19.99
C LYS A 52 -8.95 -6.84 18.55
N PHE A 53 -8.88 -5.54 18.30
CA PHE A 53 -8.58 -4.97 16.99
C PHE A 53 -7.18 -5.43 16.54
N ASN A 54 -6.15 -5.26 17.38
CA ASN A 54 -4.79 -5.67 17.05
C ASN A 54 -4.67 -7.18 16.80
N LYS A 55 -5.34 -8.01 17.61
CA LYS A 55 -5.33 -9.46 17.45
C LYS A 55 -5.85 -9.88 16.07
N ARG A 56 -6.91 -9.22 15.59
CA ARG A 56 -7.56 -9.59 14.32
C ARG A 56 -6.94 -8.91 13.10
N TRP A 57 -6.55 -7.65 13.24
CA TRP A 57 -6.05 -6.82 12.15
C TRP A 57 -4.78 -6.06 12.55
N PRO A 58 -3.67 -6.78 12.83
CA PRO A 58 -2.44 -6.15 13.31
C PRO A 58 -1.83 -5.17 12.30
N GLN A 59 -2.00 -5.42 11.00
CA GLN A 59 -1.50 -4.52 9.97
C GLN A 59 -2.29 -3.21 9.90
N LEU A 60 -3.61 -3.25 10.14
CA LEU A 60 -4.45 -2.05 10.16
C LEU A 60 -4.17 -1.18 11.39
N LEU A 61 -3.70 -1.76 12.49
CA LEU A 61 -3.31 -0.97 13.68
C LEU A 61 -2.19 0.02 13.37
N LYS A 62 -1.31 -0.29 12.41
CA LYS A 62 -0.20 0.59 12.01
C LYS A 62 -0.64 1.93 11.40
N LEU A 63 -1.91 2.03 10.98
CA LEU A 63 -2.50 3.25 10.45
C LEU A 63 -2.84 4.28 11.54
N TYR A 64 -2.81 3.88 12.81
CA TYR A 64 -3.21 4.73 13.92
C TYR A 64 -2.00 5.40 14.56
N ASN A 65 -2.13 6.69 14.85
CA ASN A 65 -1.10 7.44 15.56
C ASN A 65 -1.12 7.06 17.05
N PRO A 66 -0.01 6.54 17.63
CA PRO A 66 0.04 6.18 19.04
C PRO A 66 -0.27 7.34 20.01
N LYS A 67 -0.11 8.60 19.57
CA LYS A 67 -0.34 9.81 20.37
C LYS A 67 -1.80 10.28 20.37
N GLN A 68 -2.63 9.74 19.48
CA GLN A 68 -4.04 10.13 19.37
C GLN A 68 -4.94 9.14 20.11
N VAL A 69 -6.01 9.67 20.72
CA VAL A 69 -7.05 8.86 21.36
C VAL A 69 -8.10 8.48 20.31
N TYR A 70 -8.42 7.19 20.24
CA TYR A 70 -9.44 6.64 19.37
C TYR A 70 -10.47 5.88 20.19
N ASN A 71 -11.71 5.83 19.71
CA ASN A 71 -12.75 4.94 20.23
C ASN A 71 -12.61 3.58 19.54
N TRP A 72 -11.90 2.64 20.16
CA TRP A 72 -11.59 1.35 19.56
C TRP A 72 -12.82 0.46 19.36
N LEU A 73 -13.88 0.63 20.15
CA LEU A 73 -15.14 -0.08 19.91
C LEU A 73 -15.76 0.39 18.59
N ALA A 74 -15.83 1.71 18.37
CA ALA A 74 -16.34 2.28 17.12
C ALA A 74 -15.49 1.86 15.91
N GLU A 75 -14.15 1.92 16.01
CA GLU A 75 -13.26 1.45 14.94
C GLU A 75 -13.43 -0.05 14.63
N PHE A 76 -13.60 -0.87 15.67
CA PHE A 76 -13.84 -2.30 15.52
C PHE A 76 -15.16 -2.56 14.80
N GLN A 77 -16.24 -1.89 15.22
CA GLN A 77 -17.56 -1.99 14.59
C GLN A 77 -17.51 -1.53 13.14
N LEU A 78 -16.87 -0.39 12.87
CA LEU A 78 -16.69 0.13 11.51
C LEU A 78 -15.99 -0.90 10.62
N ARG A 79 -14.86 -1.47 11.07
CA ARG A 79 -14.14 -2.48 10.28
C ARG A 79 -14.98 -3.75 10.05
N VAL A 80 -15.70 -4.23 11.06
CA VAL A 80 -16.60 -5.40 10.93
C VAL A 80 -17.69 -5.12 9.88
N ASN A 81 -18.34 -3.96 9.98
CA ASN A 81 -19.41 -3.54 9.06
C ASN A 81 -18.89 -3.41 7.63
N LYS A 82 -17.75 -2.75 7.44
CA LYS A 82 -17.10 -2.64 6.12
C LYS A 82 -16.78 -4.01 5.54
N GLY A 83 -16.27 -4.93 6.36
CA GLY A 83 -16.01 -6.30 5.92
C GLY A 83 -17.27 -7.04 5.48
N ALA A 84 -18.38 -6.86 6.22
CA ALA A 84 -19.66 -7.47 5.86
C ALA A 84 -20.19 -6.93 4.53
N LEU A 85 -20.14 -5.62 4.33
CA LEU A 85 -20.55 -4.98 3.08
C LEU A 85 -19.72 -5.47 1.88
N VAL A 86 -18.41 -5.56 2.04
CA VAL A 86 -17.52 -6.09 0.97
C VAL A 86 -17.86 -7.54 0.64
N ARG A 87 -18.05 -8.40 1.65
CA ARG A 87 -18.41 -9.81 1.41
C ARG A 87 -19.74 -9.93 0.66
N GLN A 88 -20.75 -9.16 1.06
CA GLN A 88 -22.04 -9.12 0.38
C GLN A 88 -21.91 -8.62 -1.07
N TYR A 89 -21.12 -7.56 -1.27
CA TYR A 89 -20.89 -6.98 -2.59
C TYR A 89 -20.23 -8.01 -3.52
N VAL A 90 -19.13 -8.63 -3.09
CA VAL A 90 -18.40 -9.66 -3.85
C VAL A 90 -19.30 -10.86 -4.17
N ALA A 91 -20.06 -11.36 -3.20
CA ALA A 91 -21.00 -12.47 -3.42
C ALA A 91 -22.08 -12.13 -4.45
N SER A 92 -22.47 -10.85 -4.57
CA SER A 92 -23.45 -10.38 -5.56
C SER A 92 -22.85 -10.16 -6.96
N MET A 93 -21.53 -10.24 -7.13
CA MET A 93 -20.91 -9.90 -8.41
C MET A 93 -21.14 -10.95 -9.48
N SER A 94 -21.19 -12.23 -9.13
CA SER A 94 -21.43 -13.29 -10.12
C SER A 94 -22.79 -13.11 -10.80
N SER A 95 -23.84 -12.75 -10.07
CA SER A 95 -25.16 -12.51 -10.65
C SER A 95 -25.26 -11.19 -11.43
N LYS A 96 -24.46 -10.18 -11.07
CA LYS A 96 -24.49 -8.85 -11.69
C LYS A 96 -23.54 -8.69 -12.89
N MET A 97 -22.41 -9.40 -12.89
CA MET A 97 -21.24 -9.09 -13.72
C MET A 97 -20.75 -10.27 -14.56
N TYR A 98 -21.41 -11.43 -14.52
CA TYR A 98 -20.98 -12.61 -15.30
C TYR A 98 -20.96 -12.35 -16.82
N HIS A 99 -21.81 -11.44 -17.32
CA HIS A 99 -21.90 -11.10 -18.74
C HIS A 99 -20.92 -10.01 -19.19
N LEU A 100 -20.13 -9.44 -18.28
CA LEU A 100 -19.22 -8.34 -18.57
C LEU A 100 -17.78 -8.86 -18.66
N GLU A 101 -17.11 -8.63 -19.78
CA GLU A 101 -15.68 -8.94 -19.95
C GLU A 101 -14.81 -8.11 -18.98
N GLU A 102 -15.24 -6.87 -18.69
CA GLU A 102 -14.57 -5.93 -17.79
C GLU A 102 -15.54 -5.27 -16.81
N ILE A 103 -15.06 -5.00 -15.58
CA ILE A 103 -15.82 -4.24 -14.58
C ILE A 103 -15.81 -2.77 -15.03
N GLN A 104 -16.98 -2.23 -15.36
CA GLN A 104 -17.12 -0.83 -15.76
C GLN A 104 -17.01 0.12 -14.57
N ASP A 105 -16.55 1.35 -14.79
CA ASP A 105 -16.46 2.39 -13.75
C ASP A 105 -17.82 2.65 -13.06
N SER A 106 -18.93 2.61 -13.83
CA SER A 106 -20.29 2.78 -13.29
C SER A 106 -20.69 1.70 -12.29
N SER A 107 -20.16 0.47 -12.47
CA SER A 107 -20.40 -0.65 -11.57
C SER A 107 -19.72 -0.50 -10.22
N LEU A 108 -18.70 0.37 -10.12
CA LEU A 108 -17.90 0.57 -8.91
C LEU A 108 -18.39 1.73 -8.04
N ALA A 109 -19.38 2.51 -8.49
CA ALA A 109 -19.85 3.70 -7.77
C ALA A 109 -20.28 3.41 -6.31
N GLU A 110 -20.97 2.28 -6.07
CA GLU A 110 -21.35 1.84 -4.72
C GLU A 110 -20.10 1.58 -3.84
N MET A 111 -19.09 0.93 -4.40
CA MET A 111 -17.83 0.62 -3.72
C MET A 111 -17.04 1.90 -3.44
N GLU A 112 -16.98 2.82 -4.40
CA GLU A 112 -16.35 4.12 -4.22
C GLU A 112 -17.01 4.94 -3.10
N ALA A 113 -18.34 5.00 -3.08
CA ALA A 113 -19.07 5.67 -2.01
C ALA A 113 -18.72 5.07 -0.65
N MET A 114 -18.70 3.73 -0.54
CA MET A 114 -18.30 3.03 0.67
C MET A 114 -16.85 3.28 1.09
N MET A 115 -15.95 3.61 0.16
CA MET A 115 -14.53 3.87 0.44
C MET A 115 -14.25 5.30 0.89
N ASN A 116 -15.08 6.25 0.47
CA ASN A 116 -14.89 7.67 0.75
C ASN A 116 -15.71 8.18 1.96
N ASP A 117 -16.56 7.35 2.57
CA ASP A 117 -17.42 7.76 3.69
C ASP A 117 -16.71 7.92 5.04
N HIS A 118 -15.50 7.37 5.18
CA HIS A 118 -14.68 7.48 6.39
C HIS A 118 -13.20 7.41 6.02
N GLU A 119 -12.34 8.13 6.75
CA GLU A 119 -10.90 8.24 6.47
C GLU A 119 -10.17 6.89 6.34
N ARG A 120 -10.63 5.87 7.08
CA ARG A 120 -10.04 4.52 7.08
C ARG A 120 -10.79 3.50 6.21
N SER A 121 -11.92 3.87 5.61
CA SER A 121 -12.76 2.94 4.84
C SER A 121 -11.98 2.29 3.70
N TYR A 122 -11.15 3.06 2.98
CA TYR A 122 -10.26 2.54 1.94
C TYR A 122 -9.44 1.34 2.45
N HIS A 123 -8.73 1.51 3.56
CA HIS A 123 -7.84 0.48 4.09
C HIS A 123 -8.60 -0.75 4.58
N PHE A 124 -9.76 -0.54 5.20
CA PHE A 124 -10.60 -1.62 5.71
C PHE A 124 -11.19 -2.48 4.59
N ILE A 125 -11.62 -1.83 3.51
CA ILE A 125 -12.16 -2.48 2.32
C ILE A 125 -11.05 -3.23 1.59
N MET A 126 -9.90 -2.61 1.37
CA MET A 126 -8.75 -3.26 0.74
C MET A 126 -8.26 -4.48 1.53
N ASP A 127 -8.19 -4.39 2.86
CA ASP A 127 -7.83 -5.53 3.72
C ASP A 127 -8.83 -6.68 3.60
N GLU A 128 -10.14 -6.40 3.56
CA GLU A 128 -11.15 -7.45 3.37
C GLU A 128 -11.03 -8.10 1.99
N LEU A 129 -10.88 -7.31 0.92
CA LEU A 129 -10.75 -7.83 -0.44
C LEU A 129 -9.49 -8.69 -0.61
N ILE A 130 -8.33 -8.26 -0.10
CA ILE A 130 -7.09 -9.04 -0.16
C ILE A 130 -7.24 -10.37 0.58
N ASN A 131 -7.92 -10.37 1.72
CA ASN A 131 -8.21 -11.62 2.44
C ASN A 131 -9.19 -12.52 1.67
N LYS A 132 -10.22 -11.94 1.03
CA LYS A 132 -11.24 -12.66 0.27
C LYS A 132 -10.70 -13.24 -1.05
N GLY A 133 -9.76 -12.53 -1.68
CA GLY A 133 -9.04 -12.94 -2.88
C GLY A 133 -7.91 -13.93 -2.62
N ASN A 134 -7.73 -14.44 -1.40
CA ASN A 134 -6.73 -15.45 -1.11
C ASN A 134 -7.34 -16.86 -1.29
N PRO A 135 -6.93 -17.63 -2.32
CA PRO A 135 -7.49 -18.95 -2.59
C PRO A 135 -7.16 -19.98 -1.50
N LEU A 136 -6.13 -19.75 -0.67
CA LEU A 136 -5.84 -20.62 0.48
C LEU A 136 -6.83 -20.43 1.63
N ARG A 137 -7.58 -19.32 1.64
CA ARG A 137 -8.52 -18.94 2.70
C ARG A 137 -9.97 -18.97 2.25
N ASN A 138 -10.21 -18.99 0.94
CA ASN A 138 -11.55 -18.96 0.37
C ASN A 138 -11.70 -20.08 -0.66
N SER A 139 -12.70 -20.93 -0.46
CA SER A 139 -12.99 -22.05 -1.36
C SER A 139 -13.77 -21.63 -2.61
N ASP A 140 -14.45 -20.48 -2.57
CA ASP A 140 -15.19 -19.99 -3.74
C ASP A 140 -14.26 -19.23 -4.68
N LEU A 141 -13.81 -19.91 -5.74
CA LEU A 141 -12.93 -19.35 -6.76
C LEU A 141 -13.56 -18.19 -7.54
N THR A 142 -14.90 -18.14 -7.63
CA THR A 142 -15.61 -17.04 -8.28
C THR A 142 -15.47 -15.77 -7.46
N GLU A 143 -15.69 -15.87 -6.15
CA GLU A 143 -15.51 -14.74 -5.24
C GLU A 143 -14.03 -14.33 -5.13
N VAL A 144 -13.10 -15.29 -5.18
CA VAL A 144 -11.66 -15.00 -5.23
C VAL A 144 -11.33 -14.14 -6.46
N TYR A 145 -11.77 -14.58 -7.64
CA TYR A 145 -11.57 -13.86 -8.89
C TYR A 145 -12.11 -12.42 -8.83
N TYR A 146 -13.35 -12.25 -8.36
CA TYR A 146 -13.94 -10.91 -8.27
C TYR A 146 -13.25 -10.03 -7.22
N ALA A 147 -12.82 -10.60 -6.09
CA ALA A 147 -12.07 -9.85 -5.09
C ALA A 147 -10.73 -9.34 -5.65
N GLU A 148 -9.98 -10.17 -6.38
CA GLU A 148 -8.73 -9.77 -7.04
C GLU A 148 -8.95 -8.68 -8.11
N LYS A 149 -9.98 -8.85 -8.96
CA LYS A 149 -10.36 -7.84 -9.96
C LYS A 149 -10.71 -6.51 -9.30
N LEU A 150 -11.49 -6.52 -8.21
CA LEU A 150 -11.81 -5.30 -7.46
C LEU A 150 -10.57 -4.64 -6.87
N VAL A 151 -9.64 -5.39 -6.27
CA VAL A 151 -8.36 -4.84 -5.78
C VAL A 151 -7.61 -4.09 -6.89
N CYS A 152 -7.54 -4.67 -8.09
CA CYS A 152 -6.92 -4.05 -9.25
C CYS A 152 -7.62 -2.74 -9.65
N CYS A 153 -8.95 -2.78 -9.83
CA CYS A 153 -9.74 -1.60 -10.21
C CYS A 153 -9.59 -0.46 -9.18
N LEU A 154 -9.70 -0.76 -7.89
CA LEU A 154 -9.64 0.24 -6.83
C LEU A 154 -8.25 0.87 -6.69
N LYS A 155 -7.18 0.08 -6.87
CA LYS A 155 -5.81 0.63 -6.92
C LYS A 155 -5.64 1.58 -8.11
N LYS A 156 -6.12 1.20 -9.30
CA LYS A 156 -6.09 2.06 -10.49
C LYS A 156 -6.86 3.36 -10.29
N GLN A 157 -8.01 3.33 -9.61
CA GLN A 157 -8.76 4.56 -9.30
C GLN A 157 -8.01 5.51 -8.36
N GLN A 158 -7.35 4.98 -7.31
CA GLN A 158 -6.50 5.80 -6.45
C GLN A 158 -5.32 6.40 -7.22
N LEU A 159 -4.70 5.60 -8.07
CA LEU A 159 -3.66 6.06 -8.97
C LEU A 159 -4.19 7.17 -9.91
N LYS A 160 -5.41 7.06 -10.44
CA LYS A 160 -6.02 8.10 -11.29
C LYS A 160 -6.10 9.45 -10.58
N LYS A 161 -6.45 9.46 -9.28
CA LYS A 161 -6.41 10.68 -8.44
C LYS A 161 -5.00 11.24 -8.33
N PHE A 162 -4.02 10.38 -8.02
CA PHE A 162 -2.61 10.78 -7.96
C PHE A 162 -2.11 11.36 -9.30
N TRP A 163 -2.44 10.73 -10.43
CA TRP A 163 -2.06 11.19 -11.76
C TRP A 163 -2.64 12.56 -12.09
N ASN A 164 -3.90 12.78 -11.73
CA ASN A 164 -4.53 14.08 -11.93
C ASN A 164 -3.85 15.17 -11.12
N ASN A 165 -3.47 14.89 -9.87
CA ASN A 165 -2.70 15.83 -9.06
C ASN A 165 -1.29 16.05 -9.64
N PHE A 166 -0.62 14.98 -10.09
CA PHE A 166 0.72 15.06 -10.68
C PHE A 166 0.76 15.95 -11.93
N LYS A 167 -0.25 15.84 -12.80
CA LYS A 167 -0.36 16.70 -13.99
C LYS A 167 -0.57 18.19 -13.69
N GLN A 168 -1.05 18.53 -12.49
CA GLN A 168 -1.28 19.92 -12.06
C GLN A 168 -0.03 20.57 -11.46
N ILE A 169 1.00 19.78 -11.13
CA ILE A 169 2.29 20.28 -10.64
C ILE A 169 3.04 20.95 -11.81
N PRO A 170 3.86 22.00 -11.57
CA PRO A 170 4.67 22.62 -12.62
C PRO A 170 5.55 21.60 -13.38
N PRO A 171 5.75 21.75 -14.71
CA PRO A 171 6.55 20.80 -15.51
C PRO A 171 7.94 20.54 -14.94
N GLU A 172 8.59 21.56 -14.39
CA GLU A 172 9.90 21.49 -13.74
C GLU A 172 9.91 20.65 -12.45
N GLU A 173 8.76 20.33 -11.86
CA GLU A 173 8.62 19.47 -10.67
C GLU A 173 8.05 18.07 -11.02
N GLN A 174 7.69 17.84 -12.29
CA GLN A 174 7.19 16.56 -12.79
C GLN A 174 8.33 15.58 -13.11
N LEU A 175 8.93 15.03 -12.06
CA LEU A 175 10.03 14.06 -12.20
C LEU A 175 9.62 12.80 -12.97
N LEU A 176 10.44 12.42 -13.97
CA LEU A 176 10.26 11.18 -14.74
C LEU A 176 10.23 9.94 -13.84
N GLU A 177 11.05 9.90 -12.79
CA GLU A 177 11.04 8.83 -11.79
C GLU A 177 9.65 8.63 -11.18
N LYS A 178 8.99 9.72 -10.75
CA LYS A 178 7.64 9.67 -10.16
C LYS A 178 6.62 9.16 -11.19
N GLY A 179 6.75 9.61 -12.45
CA GLY A 179 5.92 9.13 -13.56
C GLY A 179 6.13 7.64 -13.86
N ALA A 180 7.38 7.17 -13.87
CA ALA A 180 7.71 5.77 -14.13
C ALA A 180 7.21 4.84 -13.01
N VAL A 181 7.39 5.24 -11.74
CA VAL A 181 6.83 4.52 -10.57
C VAL A 181 5.31 4.45 -10.65
N PHE A 182 4.66 5.52 -11.10
CA PHE A 182 3.22 5.56 -11.31
C PHE A 182 2.78 4.55 -12.37
N VAL A 183 3.41 4.56 -13.55
CA VAL A 183 3.09 3.63 -14.65
C VAL A 183 3.32 2.18 -14.22
N ALA A 184 4.43 1.89 -13.53
CA ALA A 184 4.70 0.57 -12.99
C ALA A 184 3.60 0.10 -12.03
N LYS A 185 3.16 0.95 -11.08
CA LYS A 185 2.03 0.64 -10.19
C LYS A 185 0.71 0.43 -10.93
N TRP A 186 0.49 1.13 -12.04
CA TRP A 186 -0.73 1.02 -12.83
C TRP A 186 -0.82 -0.32 -13.55
N ILE A 187 0.29 -0.73 -14.17
CA ILE A 187 0.41 -2.00 -14.89
C ILE A 187 0.43 -3.16 -13.89
N GLN A 188 1.29 -3.06 -12.86
CA GLN A 188 1.51 -4.08 -11.85
C GLN A 188 0.74 -3.80 -10.56
N SER A 189 -0.59 -3.65 -10.67
CA SER A 189 -1.43 -3.32 -9.51
C SER A 189 -1.30 -4.34 -8.36
N SER A 190 -0.90 -5.57 -8.63
CA SER A 190 -0.64 -6.62 -7.62
C SER A 190 0.72 -6.48 -6.93
N MET A 191 1.72 -5.84 -7.54
CA MET A 191 3.07 -5.71 -7.01
C MET A 191 3.28 -4.41 -6.23
N ALA A 192 4.06 -4.50 -5.15
CA ALA A 192 4.34 -3.36 -4.29
C ALA A 192 5.57 -2.58 -4.78
N VAL A 193 5.36 -1.62 -5.69
CA VAL A 193 6.44 -0.71 -6.10
C VAL A 193 6.64 0.38 -5.03
N SER A 194 7.72 0.29 -4.25
CA SER A 194 8.22 1.32 -3.33
C SER A 194 8.97 2.45 -4.07
N PRO A 195 8.45 3.69 -4.08
CA PRO A 195 9.17 4.83 -4.66
C PRO A 195 10.54 5.07 -4.02
N VAL A 196 10.65 4.83 -2.71
CA VAL A 196 11.91 5.01 -1.95
C VAL A 196 12.99 4.06 -2.43
N LEU A 197 12.63 2.80 -2.71
CA LEU A 197 13.59 1.82 -3.20
C LEU A 197 14.02 2.13 -4.64
N VAL A 198 13.10 2.58 -5.50
CA VAL A 198 13.43 3.02 -6.87
C VAL A 198 14.41 4.20 -6.82
N SER A 199 14.13 5.22 -6.01
CA SER A 199 15.02 6.37 -5.83
C SER A 199 16.42 5.93 -5.36
N ARG A 200 16.47 5.03 -4.38
CA ARG A 200 17.74 4.48 -3.88
C ARG A 200 18.51 3.71 -4.97
N GLN A 201 17.83 2.94 -5.81
CA GLN A 201 18.46 2.22 -6.91
C GLN A 201 19.02 3.18 -7.97
N LEU A 202 18.30 4.25 -8.29
CA LEU A 202 18.78 5.29 -9.20
C LEU A 202 20.01 6.03 -8.62
N ASP A 203 20.01 6.32 -7.32
CA ASP A 203 21.17 6.90 -6.65
C ASP A 203 22.40 5.97 -6.68
N LEU A 204 22.20 4.67 -6.45
CA LEU A 204 23.28 3.68 -6.54
C LEU A 204 23.84 3.57 -7.97
N LEU A 205 22.96 3.57 -8.97
CA LEU A 205 23.33 3.58 -10.38
C LEU A 205 24.15 4.83 -10.72
N ALA A 206 23.67 6.01 -10.31
CA ALA A 206 24.38 7.27 -10.52
C ALA A 206 25.75 7.26 -9.84
N GLY A 207 25.87 6.69 -8.64
CA GLY A 207 27.16 6.48 -7.96
C GLY A 207 28.12 5.62 -8.77
N ALA A 208 27.67 4.46 -9.25
CA ALA A 208 28.49 3.56 -10.07
C ALA A 208 28.95 4.24 -11.38
N VAL A 209 28.08 5.01 -12.04
CA VAL A 209 28.43 5.76 -13.25
C VAL A 209 29.49 6.81 -12.95
N ARG A 210 29.39 7.52 -11.81
CA ARG A 210 30.39 8.51 -11.40
C ARG A 210 31.76 7.87 -11.14
N GLU A 211 31.82 6.66 -10.60
CA GLU A 211 33.11 5.96 -10.40
C GLU A 211 33.76 5.57 -11.74
N VAL A 212 32.99 5.00 -12.66
CA VAL A 212 33.48 4.68 -14.01
C VAL A 212 33.94 5.95 -14.73
N LEU A 213 33.13 7.01 -14.67
CA LEU A 213 33.45 8.29 -15.28
C LEU A 213 34.71 8.92 -14.69
N ARG A 214 34.91 8.84 -13.36
CA ARG A 214 36.10 9.36 -12.69
C ARG A 214 37.37 8.65 -13.13
N SER A 215 37.30 7.33 -13.35
CA SER A 215 38.44 6.54 -13.79
C SER A 215 38.92 6.90 -15.21
N ARG A 216 37.99 7.26 -16.10
CA ARG A 216 38.29 7.54 -17.53
C ARG A 216 38.41 9.01 -17.87
N HIS A 217 37.63 9.85 -17.20
CA HIS A 217 37.53 11.28 -17.44
C HIS A 217 37.61 12.05 -16.10
N PRO A 218 38.77 12.05 -15.41
CA PRO A 218 38.90 12.67 -14.08
C PRO A 218 38.58 14.18 -14.05
N PHE A 219 38.74 14.85 -15.19
CA PHE A 219 38.53 16.30 -15.36
C PHE A 219 37.12 16.67 -15.83
N HIS A 220 36.19 15.71 -15.89
CA HIS A 220 34.82 16.00 -16.27
C HIS A 220 34.18 17.00 -15.29
N SER A 221 33.44 17.96 -15.84
CA SER A 221 32.84 19.08 -15.09
C SER A 221 31.93 18.67 -13.92
N ILE A 222 31.34 17.46 -13.95
CA ILE A 222 30.51 16.91 -12.86
C ILE A 222 31.25 16.81 -11.52
N PHE A 223 32.58 16.67 -11.54
CA PHE A 223 33.40 16.59 -10.33
C PHE A 223 33.73 17.97 -9.75
N SER A 224 33.57 19.03 -10.54
CA SER A 224 33.70 20.42 -10.13
C SER A 224 32.34 21.07 -9.82
N THR A 225 31.23 20.40 -10.14
CA THR A 225 29.86 20.84 -9.83
C THR A 225 29.61 20.81 -8.32
N SER A 226 28.98 21.87 -7.78
CA SER A 226 28.64 21.94 -6.36
C SER A 226 27.58 20.90 -5.96
N LEU A 227 27.65 20.42 -4.72
CA LEU A 227 26.68 19.46 -4.19
C LEU A 227 25.26 20.03 -4.18
N ASP A 228 25.10 21.32 -3.89
CA ASP A 228 23.79 21.99 -3.90
C ASP A 228 23.13 21.95 -5.28
N LEU A 229 23.91 22.13 -6.35
CA LEU A 229 23.40 22.09 -7.72
C LEU A 229 23.01 20.66 -8.11
N VAL A 230 23.81 19.66 -7.72
CA VAL A 230 23.50 18.25 -7.94
C VAL A 230 22.21 17.84 -7.21
N GLU A 231 22.00 18.31 -5.98
CA GLU A 231 20.75 18.05 -5.25
C GLU A 231 19.54 18.76 -5.89
N GLN A 232 19.72 19.96 -6.43
CA GLN A 232 18.67 20.62 -7.21
C GLN A 232 18.28 19.81 -8.45
N TRP A 233 19.25 19.20 -9.15
CA TRP A 233 18.98 18.35 -10.30
C TRP A 233 18.15 17.11 -9.96
N LYS A 234 18.25 16.58 -8.74
CA LYS A 234 17.42 15.44 -8.30
C LYS A 234 15.97 15.82 -8.08
N GLN A 235 15.70 17.07 -7.71
CA GLN A 235 14.36 17.54 -7.34
C GLN A 235 13.58 18.14 -8.50
N LYS A 236 14.23 18.42 -9.64
CA LYS A 236 13.62 19.08 -10.79
C LYS A 236 13.77 18.29 -12.09
N ALA A 237 12.76 18.38 -12.94
CA ALA A 237 12.82 17.87 -14.31
C ALA A 237 13.77 18.75 -15.12
N LEU A 238 14.89 18.17 -15.54
CA LEU A 238 15.87 18.84 -16.40
C LEU A 238 15.38 18.79 -17.85
N THR A 239 15.23 19.96 -18.47
CA THR A 239 14.81 20.09 -19.87
C THR A 239 15.97 20.34 -20.83
N ASP A 240 17.16 20.67 -20.30
CA ASP A 240 18.35 20.97 -21.08
C ASP A 240 19.58 20.17 -20.61
N ASN A 241 20.55 20.03 -21.49
CA ASN A 241 21.81 19.36 -21.21
C ASN A 241 22.64 20.19 -20.23
N GLN A 242 23.12 19.55 -19.16
CA GLN A 242 23.98 20.21 -18.16
C GLN A 242 25.45 20.23 -18.57
N PHE A 243 25.80 19.52 -19.65
CA PHE A 243 27.16 19.39 -20.16
C PHE A 243 27.19 19.58 -21.68
N GLY A 244 28.38 19.87 -22.21
CA GLY A 244 28.60 19.93 -23.66
C GLY A 244 28.48 18.55 -24.32
N PRO A 245 28.34 18.46 -25.65
CA PRO A 245 28.13 17.18 -26.35
C PRO A 245 29.17 16.10 -26.05
N SER A 246 30.45 16.48 -25.93
CA SER A 246 31.53 15.54 -25.61
C SER A 246 31.40 14.95 -24.21
N GLU A 247 31.09 15.78 -23.22
CA GLU A 247 30.89 15.34 -21.84
C GLU A 247 29.61 14.50 -21.71
N CYS A 248 28.51 14.89 -22.38
CA CYS A 248 27.32 14.06 -22.46
C CYS A 248 27.61 12.66 -23.03
N GLN A 249 28.44 12.57 -24.06
CA GLN A 249 28.86 11.28 -24.62
C GLN A 249 29.65 10.45 -23.60
N GLN A 250 30.56 11.07 -22.83
CA GLN A 250 31.32 10.39 -21.77
C GLN A 250 30.39 9.81 -20.70
N VAL A 251 29.37 10.58 -20.28
CA VAL A 251 28.34 10.11 -19.34
C VAL A 251 27.56 8.93 -19.93
N LEU A 252 27.13 9.00 -21.19
CA LEU A 252 26.37 7.92 -21.83
C LEU A 252 27.19 6.64 -21.99
N VAL A 253 28.49 6.74 -22.30
CA VAL A 253 29.39 5.58 -22.38
C VAL A 253 29.57 4.94 -21.00
N ALA A 254 29.81 5.75 -19.97
CA ALA A 254 29.92 5.25 -18.59
C ALA A 254 28.60 4.62 -18.11
N LEU A 255 27.46 5.22 -18.45
CA LEU A 255 26.14 4.67 -18.16
C LEU A 255 25.92 3.33 -18.85
N GLY A 256 26.24 3.24 -20.14
CA GLY A 256 26.13 1.99 -20.90
C GLY A 256 26.96 0.88 -20.26
N GLU A 257 28.20 1.17 -19.88
CA GLU A 257 29.04 0.18 -19.19
C GLU A 257 28.46 -0.29 -17.86
N VAL A 258 27.95 0.62 -17.03
CA VAL A 258 27.33 0.23 -15.76
C VAL A 258 26.07 -0.60 -15.99
N ILE A 259 25.18 -0.17 -16.90
CA ILE A 259 23.92 -0.88 -17.17
C ILE A 259 24.19 -2.27 -17.77
N PHE A 260 25.00 -2.34 -18.82
CA PHE A 260 25.19 -3.58 -19.58
C PHE A 260 26.24 -4.50 -18.98
N ASN A 261 27.39 -3.97 -18.54
CA ASN A 261 28.52 -4.81 -18.13
C ASN A 261 28.51 -5.08 -16.63
N HIS A 262 28.16 -4.10 -15.78
CA HIS A 262 28.14 -4.31 -14.33
C HIS A 262 26.82 -4.90 -13.84
N ASN A 263 25.69 -4.40 -14.34
CA ASN A 263 24.37 -4.82 -13.89
C ASN A 263 23.74 -5.91 -14.77
N GLY A 264 24.36 -6.26 -15.90
CA GLY A 264 23.92 -7.36 -16.76
C GLY A 264 22.52 -7.14 -17.37
N PHE A 265 22.09 -5.89 -17.56
CA PHE A 265 20.80 -5.59 -18.18
C PHE A 265 20.86 -5.87 -19.68
N TYR A 266 20.54 -7.09 -20.08
CA TYR A 266 20.37 -7.45 -21.49
C TYR A 266 18.87 -7.59 -21.79
N THR A 267 18.37 -6.83 -22.76
CA THR A 267 17.02 -7.07 -23.29
C THR A 267 17.09 -8.31 -24.18
N ASP A 268 16.55 -9.42 -23.70
CA ASP A 268 16.40 -10.60 -24.55
C ASP A 268 15.33 -10.29 -25.62
N ASN A 269 15.72 -10.29 -26.91
CA ASN A 269 14.88 -9.84 -28.03
C ASN A 269 13.58 -10.66 -28.18
N ASN A 270 13.48 -11.82 -27.49
CA ASN A 270 12.29 -12.67 -27.46
C ASN A 270 11.35 -12.43 -26.27
N MET A 271 11.68 -11.52 -25.34
CA MET A 271 10.97 -11.37 -24.05
C MET A 271 10.41 -9.96 -23.77
N HIS A 272 10.28 -9.11 -24.79
CA HIS A 272 9.76 -7.73 -24.64
C HIS A 272 8.34 -7.64 -24.05
N TYR A 273 7.56 -8.73 -24.12
CA TYR A 273 6.20 -8.80 -23.58
C TYR A 273 6.11 -9.43 -22.18
N ASN A 274 7.22 -9.87 -21.59
CA ASN A 274 7.19 -10.30 -20.21
C ASN A 274 7.07 -9.06 -19.32
N VAL A 275 6.02 -8.98 -18.50
CA VAL A 275 5.80 -7.91 -17.52
C VAL A 275 7.00 -7.79 -16.57
N ASP A 276 7.73 -8.90 -16.35
CA ASP A 276 8.96 -8.94 -15.56
C ASP A 276 10.14 -8.17 -16.22
N ASN A 277 10.08 -7.95 -17.53
CA ASN A 277 11.08 -7.20 -18.29
C ASN A 277 10.60 -5.81 -18.74
N ALA A 278 9.29 -5.57 -18.71
CA ALA A 278 8.68 -4.32 -19.18
C ALA A 278 8.37 -3.31 -18.06
N CYS A 279 8.54 -3.69 -16.79
CA CYS A 279 8.16 -2.87 -15.65
C CYS A 279 9.23 -2.84 -14.55
N ILE A 280 9.13 -1.86 -13.65
CA ILE A 280 10.02 -1.73 -12.49
C ILE A 280 9.76 -2.88 -11.53
N ASN A 281 10.62 -3.89 -11.54
CA ASN A 281 10.62 -4.98 -10.58
C ASN A 281 11.67 -4.72 -9.50
N MET A 282 11.28 -4.90 -8.24
CA MET A 282 12.12 -4.69 -7.06
C MET A 282 12.21 -5.94 -6.20
#